data_AF-A0A7Y3GCH2-F1
#
_entry.id   AF-A0A7Y3GCH2-F1
#
_cell.length_a   1.000
_cell.length_b   1.000
_cell.length_c   1.000
_cell.angle_alpha   90.00
_cell.angle_beta   90.00
_cell.angle_gamma   90.00
#
_symmetry.space_group_name_H-M   'P 1'
#
loop_
_entity.id
_entity.type
_entity.pdbx_description
1 polymer ?
#
loop_
_entity_poly.entity_id
_entity_poly.type
_entity_poly.pdbx_seq_one_letter_code
_entity_poly.pdbx_strand_id
1 'polypeptide(L)'
;MLHSLRIVAAGLALGLPLLAAASPARAELHVRWLGVAGFAIEAGDDTLIHDPYLSRPGFWRTALNRYVPDAAVIEPLLAADGRAPELGRGDLILIGHSHFDHLG
;
A
#
# COMPACT_ATOMS: atom_id res chain seq x y z
N MET A 1 44.10 47.98 9.64
CA MET A 1 44.05 47.19 8.39
C MET A 1 43.21 45.96 8.65
N LEU A 2 42.08 45.83 7.96
CA LEU A 2 41.38 44.57 7.66
C LEU A 2 40.39 44.92 6.54
N HIS A 3 40.69 44.47 5.32
CA HIS A 3 39.87 44.69 4.13
C HIS A 3 38.68 43.73 4.16
N SER A 4 37.48 44.24 3.99
CA SER A 4 36.29 43.42 3.71
C SER A 4 36.24 43.09 2.22
N LEU A 5 36.18 41.81 1.89
CA LEU A 5 35.92 41.34 0.52
C LEU A 5 34.48 40.83 0.47
N ARG A 6 33.60 41.54 -0.25
CA ARG A 6 32.27 41.05 -0.62
C ARG A 6 32.37 40.49 -2.04
N ILE A 7 32.22 39.18 -2.19
CA ILE A 7 32.01 38.56 -3.51
C ILE A 7 30.51 38.44 -3.72
N VAL A 8 29.99 39.21 -4.68
CA VAL A 8 28.68 38.98 -5.28
C VAL A 8 28.90 37.99 -6.42
N ALA A 9 28.47 36.75 -6.24
CA ALA A 9 28.36 35.79 -7.33
C ALA A 9 26.93 35.80 -7.85
N ALA A 10 26.69 36.59 -8.90
CA ALA A 10 25.53 36.42 -9.76
C ALA A 10 25.78 35.18 -10.64
N GLY A 11 25.36 34.02 -10.15
CA GLY A 11 25.28 32.80 -10.94
C GLY A 11 23.95 32.75 -11.68
N LEU A 12 23.99 32.69 -13.01
CA LEU A 12 22.85 32.34 -13.85
C LEU A 12 22.39 30.92 -13.47
N ALA A 13 21.37 30.82 -12.62
CA ALA A 13 20.68 29.56 -12.39
C ALA A 13 19.77 29.30 -13.61
N LEU A 14 20.26 28.51 -14.56
CA LEU A 14 19.41 27.84 -15.55
C LEU A 14 18.31 27.10 -14.77
N GLY A 15 17.05 27.46 -15.04
CA GLY A 15 15.90 27.08 -14.25
C GLY A 15 15.61 25.59 -14.26
N LEU A 16 16.11 24.87 -13.26
CA LEU A 16 15.34 23.77 -12.71
C LEU A 16 14.17 24.40 -11.94
N PRO A 17 12.91 24.05 -12.21
CA PRO A 17 11.89 24.32 -11.21
C PRO A 17 12.34 23.50 -9.99
N LEU A 18 12.71 24.22 -8.92
CA LEU A 18 12.78 23.62 -7.61
C LEU A 18 11.35 23.15 -7.34
N LEU A 19 11.04 21.89 -7.65
CA LEU A 19 9.97 21.19 -6.97
C LEU A 19 10.39 21.19 -5.51
N ALA A 20 10.06 22.28 -4.81
CA ALA A 20 9.77 22.20 -3.40
C ALA A 20 8.63 21.20 -3.32
N ALA A 21 8.98 19.91 -3.23
CA ALA A 21 8.05 18.90 -2.80
C ALA A 21 7.55 19.42 -1.45
N ALA A 22 6.30 19.87 -1.41
CA ALA A 22 5.65 20.07 -0.14
C ALA A 22 5.87 18.78 0.63
N SER A 23 6.47 18.87 1.83
CA SER A 23 6.52 17.70 2.70
C SER A 23 5.07 17.21 2.78
N PRO A 24 4.78 15.97 2.36
CA PRO A 24 3.42 15.49 2.37
C PRO A 24 2.88 15.73 3.77
N ALA A 25 1.64 16.25 3.85
CA ALA A 25 0.97 16.36 5.12
C ALA A 25 1.11 15.01 5.82
N ARG A 26 1.62 15.02 7.06
CA ARG A 26 1.92 13.78 7.76
C ARG A 26 0.59 13.11 8.11
N ALA A 27 0.17 12.16 7.29
CA ALA A 27 -1.00 11.35 7.56
C ALA A 27 -0.69 10.37 8.70
N GLU A 28 -1.69 10.10 9.54
CA GLU A 28 -1.65 8.98 10.46
C GLU A 28 -1.66 7.68 9.64
N LEU A 29 -0.80 6.75 10.00
CA LEU A 29 -0.71 5.44 9.33
C LEU A 29 -1.46 4.42 10.16
N HIS A 30 -2.54 3.87 9.62
CA HIS A 30 -3.25 2.74 10.22
C HIS A 30 -2.82 1.46 9.51
N VAL A 31 -2.34 0.48 10.27
CA VAL A 31 -1.95 -0.83 9.74
C VAL A 31 -2.76 -1.91 10.42
N ARG A 32 -3.54 -2.65 9.66
CA ARG A 32 -4.28 -3.81 10.14
C ARG A 32 -3.70 -5.09 9.55
N TRP A 33 -3.39 -6.05 10.42
CA TRP A 33 -3.02 -7.39 9.99
C TRP A 33 -4.27 -8.20 9.66
N LEU A 34 -4.33 -8.70 8.43
CA LEU A 34 -5.43 -9.52 7.91
C LEU A 34 -5.18 -11.03 8.08
N GLY A 35 -3.95 -11.40 8.46
CA GLY A 35 -3.49 -12.78 8.59
C GLY A 35 -2.47 -13.15 7.51
N VAL A 36 -1.64 -14.15 7.80
CA VAL A 36 -0.52 -14.58 6.92
C VAL A 36 0.34 -13.37 6.53
N ALA A 37 0.52 -13.07 5.24
CA ALA A 37 1.25 -11.91 4.72
C ALA A 37 0.35 -10.68 4.49
N GLY A 38 -0.95 -10.81 4.78
CA GLY A 38 -1.98 -9.83 4.48
C GLY A 38 -1.99 -8.62 5.40
N PHE A 39 -1.91 -7.42 4.82
CA PHE A 39 -2.07 -6.15 5.54
C PHE A 39 -3.00 -5.19 4.80
N ALA A 40 -3.82 -4.46 5.55
CA ALA A 40 -4.43 -3.21 5.10
C ALA A 40 -3.64 -2.04 5.69
N ILE A 41 -3.23 -1.11 4.84
CA ILE A 41 -2.40 0.04 5.20
C ILE A 41 -3.13 1.30 4.71
N GLU A 42 -3.49 2.17 5.65
CA GLU A 42 -4.30 3.36 5.37
C GLU A 42 -3.52 4.60 5.78
N ALA A 43 -3.50 5.61 4.90
CA ALA A 43 -2.86 6.88 5.15
C ALA A 43 -3.70 8.00 4.51
N GLY A 44 -4.43 8.75 5.34
CA GLY A 44 -5.39 9.73 4.83
C GLY A 44 -6.56 9.03 4.14
N ASP A 45 -6.80 9.35 2.86
CA ASP A 45 -7.84 8.74 2.05
C ASP A 45 -7.34 7.51 1.26
N ASP A 46 -6.04 7.23 1.26
CA ASP A 46 -5.44 6.13 0.50
C ASP A 46 -5.42 4.82 1.31
N THR A 47 -5.81 3.72 0.66
CA THR A 47 -5.81 2.36 1.23
C THR A 47 -5.03 1.39 0.32
N LEU A 48 -3.92 0.87 0.84
CA LEU A 48 -3.13 -0.20 0.23
C LEU A 48 -3.43 -1.55 0.88
N ILE A 49 -3.80 -2.53 0.07
CA ILE A 49 -3.93 -3.92 0.49
C ILE A 49 -2.70 -4.68 0.01
N HIS A 50 -1.94 -5.26 0.94
CA HIS A 50 -0.76 -6.06 0.67
C HIS A 50 -1.06 -7.53 0.88
N ASP A 51 -0.77 -8.38 -0.10
CA ASP A 51 -0.85 -9.86 -0.03
C ASP A 51 -2.11 -10.41 0.65
N PRO A 52 -3.32 -10.03 0.20
CA PRO A 52 -4.53 -10.51 0.83
C PRO A 52 -4.66 -12.03 0.65
N TYR A 53 -4.93 -12.71 1.78
CA TYR A 53 -5.18 -14.15 1.78
C TYR A 53 -6.24 -14.49 2.84
N LEU A 54 -7.50 -14.52 2.40
CA LEU A 54 -8.67 -14.57 3.29
C LEU A 54 -9.20 -16.00 3.55
N SER A 55 -8.59 -17.01 2.93
CA SER A 55 -9.02 -18.40 3.07
C SER A 55 -7.88 -19.28 3.57
N ARG A 56 -8.19 -20.38 4.25
CA ARG A 56 -7.19 -21.39 4.65
C ARG A 56 -7.60 -22.77 4.15
N PRO A 57 -7.58 -23.01 2.82
CA PRO A 57 -7.82 -24.34 2.29
C PRO A 57 -6.81 -25.33 2.88
N GLY A 58 -7.28 -26.54 3.18
CA GLY A 58 -6.40 -27.63 3.62
C GLY A 58 -5.44 -28.07 2.51
N PHE A 59 -4.33 -28.69 2.90
CA PHE A 59 -3.22 -29.08 2.00
C PHE A 59 -3.67 -29.75 0.70
N TRP A 60 -4.51 -30.80 0.79
CA TRP A 60 -4.97 -31.53 -0.39
C TRP A 60 -5.82 -30.67 -1.33
N ARG A 61 -6.61 -29.74 -0.78
CA ARG A 61 -7.43 -28.84 -1.61
C ARG A 61 -6.54 -27.89 -2.40
N THR A 62 -5.52 -27.33 -1.75
CA THR A 62 -4.53 -26.45 -2.40
C THR A 62 -3.67 -27.20 -3.42
N ALA A 63 -3.24 -28.42 -3.11
CA ALA A 63 -2.33 -29.19 -3.96
C ALA A 63 -2.99 -29.80 -5.20
N LEU A 64 -4.28 -30.16 -5.11
CA LEU A 64 -4.97 -30.94 -6.15
C LEU A 64 -6.01 -30.15 -6.94
N ASN A 65 -6.32 -28.91 -6.56
CA ASN A 65 -7.34 -28.10 -7.22
C ASN A 65 -6.76 -26.78 -7.72
N ARG A 66 -7.38 -26.25 -8.77
CA ARG A 66 -7.13 -24.89 -9.23
C ARG A 66 -7.86 -23.91 -8.32
N TYR A 67 -7.19 -22.81 -7.99
CA TYR A 67 -7.84 -21.67 -7.32
C TYR A 67 -8.92 -21.07 -8.24
N VAL A 68 -10.11 -20.88 -7.68
CA VAL A 68 -11.25 -20.22 -8.33
C VAL A 68 -11.87 -19.28 -7.30
N PRO A 69 -11.91 -17.95 -7.55
CA PRO A 69 -12.61 -17.01 -6.70
C PRO A 69 -14.10 -17.37 -6.58
N ASP A 70 -14.64 -17.31 -5.36
CA ASP A 70 -16.05 -17.54 -5.08
C ASP A 70 -16.66 -16.27 -4.49
N ALA A 71 -17.47 -15.57 -5.28
CA ALA A 71 -18.11 -14.33 -4.88
C ALA A 71 -19.00 -14.50 -3.64
N ALA A 72 -19.66 -15.65 -3.47
CA ALA A 72 -20.50 -15.92 -2.32
C ALA A 72 -19.70 -16.04 -1.01
N VAL A 73 -18.38 -16.33 -1.11
CA VAL A 73 -17.44 -16.33 0.02
C VAL A 73 -16.80 -14.96 0.19
N ILE A 74 -16.46 -14.28 -0.90
CA ILE A 74 -15.74 -13.01 -0.88
C ILE A 74 -16.64 -11.86 -0.43
N GLU A 75 -17.82 -11.70 -1.02
CA GLU A 75 -18.70 -10.54 -0.78
C GLU A 75 -19.03 -10.32 0.71
N PRO A 76 -19.37 -11.34 1.53
CA PRO A 76 -19.61 -11.14 2.96
C PRO A 76 -18.37 -10.71 3.75
N LEU A 77 -17.16 -11.01 3.25
CA LEU A 77 -15.91 -10.58 3.88
C LEU A 77 -15.66 -9.09 3.64
N LEU A 78 -16.02 -8.60 2.44
CA LEU A 78 -15.79 -7.23 1.98
C LEU A 78 -16.87 -6.24 2.44
N ALA A 79 -18.03 -6.73 2.89
CA ALA A 79 -19.10 -5.90 3.41
C ALA A 79 -18.61 -4.98 4.54
N ALA A 80 -19.27 -3.85 4.75
CA ALA A 80 -18.87 -2.86 5.76
C ALA A 80 -18.82 -3.42 7.19
N ASP A 81 -19.67 -4.41 7.49
CA ASP A 81 -19.71 -5.18 8.74
C ASP A 81 -18.97 -6.53 8.65
N GLY A 82 -18.32 -6.79 7.52
CA GLY A 82 -17.56 -7.99 7.23
C GLY A 82 -16.25 -8.08 8.02
N ARG A 83 -15.49 -9.15 7.75
CA ARG A 83 -14.21 -9.42 8.44
C ARG A 83 -13.04 -8.65 7.82
N ALA A 84 -13.21 -8.21 6.58
CA ALA A 84 -12.19 -7.52 5.80
C ALA A 84 -12.78 -6.39 4.93
N PRO A 85 -13.49 -5.42 5.54
CA PRO A 85 -14.10 -4.31 4.79
C PRO A 85 -13.08 -3.47 4.01
N GLU A 86 -11.82 -3.41 4.46
CA GLU A 86 -10.72 -2.68 3.81
C GLU A 86 -10.45 -3.16 2.39
N LEU A 87 -10.62 -4.45 2.13
CA LEU A 87 -10.47 -5.00 0.78
C LEU A 87 -11.53 -4.50 -0.20
N GLY A 88 -12.72 -4.12 0.29
CA GLY A 88 -13.77 -3.51 -0.52
C GLY A 88 -13.51 -2.03 -0.84
N ARG A 89 -12.60 -1.37 -0.11
CA ARG A 89 -12.23 0.05 -0.27
C ARG A 89 -10.77 0.27 -0.70
N GLY A 90 -10.04 -0.79 -1.04
CA GLY A 90 -8.63 -0.70 -1.40
C GLY A 90 -8.44 -0.01 -2.75
N ASP A 91 -7.61 1.03 -2.78
CA ASP A 91 -7.23 1.74 -4.01
C ASP A 91 -6.18 0.96 -4.81
N LEU A 92 -5.34 0.21 -4.09
CA LEU A 92 -4.28 -0.60 -4.67
C LEU A 92 -4.15 -1.94 -3.95
N ILE A 93 -3.96 -3.01 -4.73
CA ILE A 93 -3.56 -4.32 -4.23
C ILE A 93 -2.13 -4.60 -4.69
N LEU A 94 -1.23 -4.80 -3.74
CA LEU A 94 0.17 -5.16 -3.99
C LEU A 94 0.39 -6.63 -3.63
N ILE A 95 0.89 -7.40 -4.60
CA ILE A 95 1.28 -8.79 -4.41
C ILE A 95 2.80 -8.88 -4.41
N GLY A 96 3.39 -9.36 -3.32
CA GLY A 96 4.82 -9.49 -3.15
C GLY A 96 5.45 -10.53 -4.07
N HIS A 97 4.83 -11.71 -4.18
CA HIS A 97 5.27 -12.77 -5.10
C HIS A 97 4.17 -13.81 -5.36
N SER A 98 4.41 -14.72 -6.31
CA SER A 98 3.40 -15.66 -6.82
C SER A 98 3.31 -16.99 -6.06
N HIS A 99 3.46 -16.96 -4.73
CA HIS A 99 3.14 -18.13 -3.90
C HIS A 99 1.67 -18.09 -3.47
N PHE A 100 1.06 -19.25 -3.20
CA PHE A 100 -0.41 -19.35 -3.09
C PHE A 100 -0.99 -18.57 -1.90
N ASP A 101 -0.21 -18.36 -0.85
CA ASP A 101 -0.60 -17.65 0.36
C ASP A 101 -0.46 -16.11 0.26
N HIS A 102 -0.16 -15.62 -0.95
CA HIS A 102 -0.17 -14.20 -1.33
C HIS A 102 -1.33 -13.86 -2.30
N LEU A 103 -2.12 -14.86 -2.73
CA LEU A 103 -3.07 -14.76 -3.86
C LEU A 103 -4.48 -15.23 -3.47
N GLY A 104 -5.16 -14.56 -2.52
CA GLY A 104 -6.43 -15.05 -1.95
C GLY A 104 -7.62 -14.12 -2.11
#